data_AF-A0A2N8TTR7-F1
#
_entry.id   AF-A0A2N8TTR7-F1
#
_cell.length_a   1.000
_cell.length_b   1.000
_cell.length_c   1.000
_cell.angle_alpha   90.00
_cell.angle_beta   90.00
_cell.angle_gamma   90.00
#
_symmetry.space_group_name_H-M   'P 1'
#
loop_
_entity.id
_entity.type
_entity.pdbx_description
1 polymer ?
#
loop_
_entity_poly.entity_id
_entity_poly.type
_entity_poly.pdbx_seq_one_letter_code
_entity_poly.pdbx_strand_id
1 'polypeptide(L)'
;FLHGSNYGTCRDFAAQLADEAAAIGCATEVAPLDACAGGLPTDRPVVITAASYNGRPTDDATAFAARLEETHDLTGVTYAVLGVGDRNWAATYQHVPTRIDERLAASGAVRLLERAAADASGDLTGTVRTFRAALRTALLERYGDPDATTPDPAPTTAYEVRTLTGAPLDALAERHELVPMRVAEAHDLTAPGHPRRKRFVRVALPDGVTYRTADHLTVLPANAPDLVTRAADALGADLDTVLDIRATRPRRDGVAVDRPVTVRQLLTHHVELQERPSAGQLAALAAANPCPPERTALAALTDDPRTLVEILEDHPALRGALDWPRLLDLLTPLRPRHYSISSSPAVDPGHVDLMVSLLEAPARSGRGVYRGTGSGHLTALEPGDTVYARVQPCREAFRIDVTGDSAPVVMIAAGTGLAPFRGVIADRTAALAAGAELAVALCYFGCDAPDADFLHAGELRAAETAGAVCLRPAFSETPEGEVRFVQHRIAAEAEEVWALLDAGARVYVCGDGSRMAPGVREAFRTLFRKHTPDADETAAEQWLDGLIADGRYTEDVYAAG
;
A
#
# COMPACT_ATOMS: atom_id res chain seq x y z
N PHE A 1 0.79 17.83 14.12
CA PHE A 1 1.36 16.85 13.18
C PHE A 1 0.33 16.60 12.10
N LEU A 2 0.67 16.88 10.84
CA LEU A 2 -0.24 16.74 9.71
C LEU A 2 0.18 15.57 8.83
N HIS A 3 -0.79 14.83 8.30
CA HIS A 3 -0.52 13.74 7.36
C HIS A 3 -1.23 13.90 6.02
N GLY A 4 -0.56 13.49 4.96
CA GLY A 4 -1.17 13.14 3.68
C GLY A 4 -1.01 11.64 3.42
N SER A 5 -2.09 10.85 3.58
CA SER A 5 -2.06 9.39 3.49
C SER A 5 -3.33 8.74 2.92
N ASN A 6 -3.19 8.02 1.79
CA ASN A 6 -4.27 7.16 1.26
C ASN A 6 -4.34 5.80 1.97
N TYR A 7 -3.20 5.12 2.13
CA TYR A 7 -3.14 3.75 2.67
C TYR A 7 -2.58 3.66 4.11
N GLY A 8 -2.52 4.77 4.84
CA GLY A 8 -2.19 4.79 6.27
C GLY A 8 -0.71 5.01 6.63
N THR A 9 0.25 4.70 5.76
CA THR A 9 1.69 4.80 6.07
C THR A 9 2.12 6.17 6.63
N CYS A 10 1.76 7.27 5.96
CA CYS A 10 2.11 8.62 6.42
C CYS A 10 1.32 9.04 7.67
N ARG A 11 0.09 8.53 7.81
CA ARG A 11 -0.73 8.75 9.03
C ARG A 11 -0.06 8.10 10.23
N ASP A 12 0.46 6.90 10.05
CA ASP A 12 1.19 6.18 11.10
C ASP A 12 2.50 6.88 11.46
N PHE A 13 3.29 7.32 10.48
CA PHE A 13 4.51 8.08 10.74
C PHE A 13 4.24 9.44 11.41
N ALA A 14 3.22 10.19 10.97
CA ALA A 14 2.87 11.46 11.60
C ALA A 14 2.49 11.28 13.08
N ALA A 15 1.77 10.19 13.39
CA ALA A 15 1.43 9.87 14.76
C ALA A 15 2.63 9.37 15.59
N GLN A 16 3.53 8.57 15.00
CA GLN A 16 4.78 8.18 15.68
C GLN A 16 5.63 9.40 16.03
N LEU A 17 5.75 10.37 15.12
CA LEU A 17 6.47 11.61 15.40
C LEU A 17 5.77 12.45 16.49
N ALA A 18 4.44 12.39 16.56
CA ALA A 18 3.67 13.04 17.62
C ALA A 18 3.91 12.39 19.00
N ASP A 19 3.97 11.06 19.06
CA ASP A 19 4.26 10.32 20.30
C ASP A 19 5.68 10.66 20.82
N GLU A 20 6.63 10.84 19.92
CA GLU A 20 8.01 11.23 20.27
C GLU A 20 8.12 12.64 20.84
N ALA A 21 7.39 13.59 20.27
CA ALA A 21 7.31 14.93 20.82
C ALA A 21 6.56 14.92 22.17
N ALA A 22 5.52 14.10 22.32
CA ALA A 22 4.84 13.94 23.61
C ALA A 22 5.76 13.35 24.69
N ALA A 23 6.64 12.40 24.32
CA ALA A 23 7.60 11.79 25.24
C ALA A 23 8.66 12.78 25.78
N ILE A 24 8.85 13.93 25.11
CA ILE A 24 9.70 15.03 25.60
C ILE A 24 8.89 16.20 26.17
N GLY A 25 7.59 16.00 26.43
CA GLY A 25 6.73 16.95 27.13
C GLY A 25 5.90 17.88 26.24
N CYS A 26 5.89 17.70 24.91
CA CYS A 26 5.05 18.51 24.03
C CYS A 26 3.58 18.07 24.07
N ALA A 27 2.64 19.02 24.06
CA ALA A 27 1.26 18.73 23.70
C ALA A 27 1.18 18.49 22.18
N THR A 28 0.55 17.40 21.74
CA THR A 28 0.52 17.02 20.32
C THR A 28 -0.89 16.75 19.82
N GLU A 29 -1.09 17.01 18.53
CA GLU A 29 -2.32 16.75 17.80
C GLU A 29 -1.94 16.16 16.42
N VAL A 30 -2.71 15.18 15.96
CA VAL A 30 -2.53 14.53 14.65
C VAL A 30 -3.79 14.72 13.82
N ALA A 31 -3.64 15.26 12.61
CA ALA A 31 -4.76 15.53 11.71
C ALA A 31 -4.37 15.33 10.23
N PRO A 32 -5.33 15.10 9.32
CA PRO A 32 -5.07 15.17 7.88
C PRO A 32 -4.68 16.59 7.46
N LEU A 33 -3.94 16.73 6.37
CA LEU A 33 -3.53 18.03 5.83
C LEU A 33 -4.74 18.91 5.49
N ASP A 34 -5.82 18.32 4.98
CA ASP A 34 -7.03 19.06 4.63
C ASP A 34 -7.74 19.71 5.83
N ALA A 35 -7.51 19.24 7.06
CA ALA A 35 -8.01 19.90 8.26
C ALA A 35 -7.39 21.31 8.46
N CYS A 36 -6.24 21.57 7.84
CA CYS A 36 -5.55 22.86 7.87
C CYS A 36 -5.58 23.60 6.52
N ALA A 37 -6.48 23.23 5.60
CA ALA A 37 -6.64 23.94 4.32
C ALA A 37 -7.04 25.42 4.48
N GLY A 38 -7.62 25.78 5.63
CA GLY A 38 -7.95 27.17 6.01
C GLY A 38 -6.76 28.00 6.49
N GLY A 39 -5.60 27.39 6.75
CA GLY A 39 -4.40 28.06 7.23
C GLY A 39 -3.61 27.22 8.25
N LEU A 40 -2.31 27.47 8.34
CA LEU A 40 -1.43 26.81 9.31
C LEU A 40 -1.30 27.66 10.59
N PRO A 41 -1.17 27.03 11.77
CA PRO A 41 -0.97 27.75 13.01
C PRO A 41 0.40 28.44 13.06
N THR A 42 0.46 29.61 13.68
CA THR A 42 1.68 30.42 13.87
C THR A 42 2.20 30.38 15.31
N ASP A 43 1.42 29.84 16.25
CA ASP A 43 1.75 29.74 17.67
C ASP A 43 2.52 28.46 18.05
N ARG A 44 2.69 27.54 17.12
CA ARG A 44 3.30 26.20 17.34
C ARG A 44 3.98 25.68 16.08
N PRO A 45 4.97 24.78 16.19
CA PRO A 45 5.58 24.15 15.02
C PRO A 45 4.64 23.14 14.34
N VAL A 46 4.69 23.09 13.01
CA VAL A 46 3.91 22.17 12.17
C VAL A 46 4.82 21.12 11.57
N VAL A 47 4.65 19.86 11.93
CA VAL A 47 5.36 18.73 11.31
C VAL A 47 4.42 18.05 10.32
N ILE A 48 4.82 17.98 9.05
CA ILE A 48 4.04 17.42 7.94
C ILE A 48 4.69 16.11 7.50
N THR A 49 3.90 15.04 7.41
CA THR A 49 4.30 13.78 6.78
C THR A 49 3.41 13.51 5.58
N ALA A 50 3.95 13.60 4.37
CA ALA A 50 3.14 13.53 3.15
C ALA A 50 3.69 12.49 2.17
N ALA A 51 2.78 11.84 1.44
CA ALA A 51 3.13 10.97 0.32
C ALA A 51 2.76 11.60 -1.04
N SER A 52 3.43 11.15 -2.09
CA SER A 52 3.02 11.38 -3.48
C SER A 52 2.39 10.11 -4.05
N TYR A 53 1.23 10.24 -4.69
CA TYR A 53 0.60 9.14 -5.45
C TYR A 53 0.51 9.55 -6.91
N ASN A 54 1.39 9.01 -7.75
CA ASN A 54 1.52 9.39 -9.17
C ASN A 54 1.61 10.91 -9.37
N GLY A 55 2.41 11.57 -8.53
CA GLY A 55 2.61 13.03 -8.56
C GLY A 55 1.47 13.86 -7.96
N ARG A 56 0.39 13.23 -7.50
CA ARG A 56 -0.76 13.92 -6.90
C ARG A 56 -0.73 13.81 -5.37
N PRO A 57 -1.32 14.80 -4.67
CA PRO A 57 -1.51 14.70 -3.24
C PRO A 57 -2.41 13.51 -2.91
N THR A 58 -2.33 13.07 -1.67
CA THR A 58 -3.29 12.12 -1.11
C THR A 58 -4.67 12.74 -1.01
N ASP A 59 -5.68 11.89 -0.92
CA ASP A 59 -7.07 12.32 -0.90
C ASP A 59 -7.36 13.20 0.34
N ASP A 60 -6.66 12.98 1.46
CA ASP A 60 -6.72 13.77 2.69
C ASP A 60 -5.80 15.02 2.71
N ALA A 61 -5.21 15.36 1.57
CA ALA A 61 -4.32 16.50 1.37
C ALA A 61 -4.65 17.32 0.12
N THR A 62 -5.75 17.00 -0.58
CA THR A 62 -6.08 17.60 -1.87
C THR A 62 -6.49 19.06 -1.71
N ALA A 63 -7.34 19.37 -0.73
CA ALA A 63 -7.78 20.74 -0.47
C ALA A 63 -6.61 21.60 0.01
N PHE A 64 -5.76 21.07 0.90
CA PHE A 64 -4.57 21.77 1.37
C PHE A 64 -3.59 22.07 0.23
N ALA A 65 -3.30 21.08 -0.61
CA ALA A 65 -2.40 21.25 -1.74
C ALA A 65 -2.92 22.28 -2.77
N ALA A 66 -4.23 22.27 -3.04
CA ALA A 66 -4.85 23.26 -3.93
C ALA A 66 -4.75 24.68 -3.36
N ARG A 67 -5.04 24.86 -2.06
CA ARG A 67 -4.90 26.15 -1.38
C ARG A 67 -3.47 26.65 -1.41
N LEU A 68 -2.48 25.77 -1.21
CA LEU A 68 -1.07 26.14 -1.18
C LEU A 68 -0.54 26.73 -2.50
N GLU A 69 -1.26 26.55 -3.62
CA GLU A 69 -0.92 27.19 -4.90
C GLU A 69 -1.32 28.66 -5.01
N GLU A 70 -2.23 29.14 -4.16
CA GLU A 70 -2.57 30.56 -4.12
C GLU A 70 -1.53 31.37 -3.33
N THR A 71 -1.50 32.70 -3.49
CA THR A 71 -0.58 33.56 -2.76
C THR A 71 -1.00 33.69 -1.29
N HIS A 72 -0.14 33.22 -0.39
CA HIS A 72 -0.33 33.28 1.06
C HIS A 72 0.85 33.97 1.75
N ASP A 73 0.56 34.72 2.82
CA ASP A 73 1.58 35.14 3.80
C ASP A 73 1.56 34.15 4.97
N LEU A 74 2.62 33.35 5.07
CA LEU A 74 2.81 32.36 6.13
C LEU A 74 3.94 32.79 7.08
N THR A 75 4.24 34.09 7.14
CA THR A 75 5.19 34.65 8.11
C THR A 75 4.79 34.26 9.53
N GLY A 76 5.73 33.69 10.27
CA GLY A 76 5.51 33.19 11.64
C GLY A 76 5.16 31.70 11.73
N VAL A 77 4.83 31.03 10.62
CA VAL A 77 4.70 29.57 10.60
C VAL A 77 6.10 28.95 10.64
N THR A 78 6.31 28.01 11.57
CA THR A 78 7.52 27.18 11.62
C THR A 78 7.16 25.74 11.27
N TYR A 79 7.87 25.10 10.34
CA TYR A 79 7.45 23.79 9.84
C TYR A 79 8.60 22.82 9.54
N ALA A 80 8.29 21.53 9.47
CA ALA A 80 9.20 20.47 9.00
C ALA A 80 8.44 19.47 8.11
N VAL A 81 9.11 18.92 7.10
CA VAL A 81 8.48 17.98 6.15
C VAL A 81 9.25 16.67 6.09
N LEU A 82 8.54 15.57 6.38
CA LEU A 82 8.96 14.21 6.06
C LEU A 82 8.19 13.75 4.81
N GLY A 83 8.88 13.67 3.68
CA GLY A 83 8.31 13.16 2.44
C GLY A 83 8.48 11.64 2.33
N VAL A 84 7.40 10.92 2.06
CA VAL A 84 7.41 9.48 1.79
C VAL A 84 7.11 9.27 0.31
N GLY A 85 8.10 8.80 -0.45
CA GLY A 85 7.99 8.54 -1.87
C GLY A 85 8.53 7.16 -2.21
N ASP A 86 8.42 6.77 -3.47
CA ASP A 86 8.91 5.48 -3.95
C ASP A 86 9.63 5.69 -5.29
N ARG A 87 10.90 5.28 -5.38
CA ARG A 87 11.71 5.46 -6.59
C ARG A 87 11.28 4.59 -7.76
N ASN A 88 10.45 3.57 -7.55
CA ASN A 88 9.78 2.86 -8.63
C ASN A 88 8.89 3.81 -9.47
N TRP A 89 8.45 4.94 -8.89
CA TRP A 89 7.78 6.05 -9.58
C TRP A 89 8.73 7.23 -9.81
N ALA A 90 9.88 6.97 -10.44
CA ALA A 90 10.97 7.95 -10.60
C ALA A 90 10.52 9.33 -11.09
N ALA A 91 9.60 9.39 -12.06
CA ALA A 91 9.09 10.65 -12.63
C ALA A 91 8.33 11.52 -11.62
N THR A 92 7.74 10.92 -10.58
CA THR A 92 6.93 11.64 -9.58
C THR A 92 7.46 11.47 -8.15
N TYR A 93 8.69 10.97 -8.03
CA TYR A 93 9.35 10.72 -6.75
C TYR A 93 9.38 12.00 -5.92
N GLN A 94 8.77 11.95 -4.73
CA GLN A 94 8.74 13.07 -3.77
C GLN A 94 8.04 14.35 -4.29
N HIS A 95 7.30 14.30 -5.40
CA HIS A 95 6.72 15.51 -6.03
C HIS A 95 5.88 16.35 -5.06
N VAL A 96 4.89 15.77 -4.37
CA VAL A 96 4.00 16.50 -3.46
C VAL A 96 4.71 17.01 -2.20
N PRO A 97 5.48 16.19 -1.45
CA PRO A 97 6.23 16.68 -0.30
C PRO A 97 7.24 17.77 -0.65
N THR A 98 7.88 17.68 -1.83
CA THR A 98 8.80 18.71 -2.34
C THR A 98 8.03 20.01 -2.60
N ARG A 99 6.91 19.92 -3.30
CA ARG A 99 6.06 21.08 -3.60
C ARG A 99 5.52 21.74 -2.33
N ILE A 100 5.09 20.96 -1.34
CA ILE A 100 4.65 21.49 -0.04
C ILE A 100 5.78 22.29 0.62
N ASP A 101 6.98 21.71 0.70
CA ASP A 101 8.13 22.37 1.33
C ASP A 101 8.55 23.64 0.59
N GLU A 102 8.62 23.62 -0.74
CA GLU A 102 9.02 24.77 -1.54
C GLU A 102 8.00 25.91 -1.44
N ARG A 103 6.70 25.60 -1.52
CA ARG A 103 5.63 26.61 -1.45
C ARG A 103 5.53 27.24 -0.06
N LEU A 104 5.61 26.45 1.01
CA LEU A 104 5.60 26.99 2.38
C LEU A 104 6.75 27.99 2.59
N ALA A 105 7.95 27.64 2.14
CA ALA A 105 9.10 28.54 2.21
C ALA A 105 8.96 29.79 1.35
N ALA A 106 8.46 29.66 0.12
CA ALA A 106 8.21 30.79 -0.78
C ALA A 106 7.17 31.77 -0.20
N SER A 107 6.22 31.27 0.60
CA SER A 107 5.22 32.04 1.32
C SER A 107 5.70 32.61 2.67
N GLY A 108 6.99 32.48 3.02
CA GLY A 108 7.57 33.11 4.21
C GLY A 108 7.59 32.25 5.48
N ALA A 109 7.16 30.98 5.41
CA ALA A 109 7.29 30.05 6.53
C ALA A 109 8.76 29.66 6.75
N VAL A 110 9.12 29.36 8.00
CA VAL A 110 10.49 29.02 8.41
C VAL A 110 10.64 27.51 8.60
N ARG A 111 11.62 26.91 7.92
CA ARG A 111 11.99 25.50 8.14
C ARG A 111 12.60 25.31 9.53
N LEU A 112 12.05 24.37 10.30
CA LEU A 112 12.62 23.91 11.58
C LEU A 112 13.83 22.99 11.33
N LEU A 113 13.75 22.15 10.31
CA LEU A 113 14.84 21.31 9.80
C LEU A 113 14.65 21.06 8.30
N GLU A 114 15.70 20.62 7.62
CA GLU A 114 15.64 20.27 6.20
C GLU A 114 14.64 19.15 5.93
N ARG A 115 14.01 19.19 4.75
CA ARG A 115 13.07 18.15 4.31
C ARG A 115 13.80 16.81 4.16
N ALA A 116 13.25 15.76 4.78
CA ALA A 116 13.71 14.40 4.53
C ALA A 116 12.90 13.74 3.40
N ALA A 117 13.57 12.92 2.60
CA ALA A 117 12.98 12.19 1.47
C ALA A 117 13.14 10.68 1.68
N ALA A 118 12.18 10.06 2.36
CA ALA A 118 12.17 8.64 2.62
C ALA A 118 11.67 7.85 1.40
N ASP A 119 12.34 6.73 1.09
CA ASP A 119 12.09 5.91 -0.10
C ASP A 119 11.49 4.55 0.30
N ALA A 120 10.22 4.32 -0.03
CA ALA A 120 9.49 3.09 0.26
C ALA A 120 10.11 1.85 -0.41
N SER A 121 10.76 2.02 -1.56
CA SER A 121 11.48 0.95 -2.26
C SER A 121 12.93 0.78 -1.79
N GLY A 122 13.42 1.71 -0.97
CA GLY A 122 14.79 1.79 -0.47
C GLY A 122 14.82 1.85 1.06
N ASP A 123 15.58 2.80 1.60
CA ASP A 123 15.73 2.97 3.05
C ASP A 123 14.65 3.90 3.64
N LEU A 124 13.41 3.40 3.67
CA LEU A 124 12.28 4.08 4.31
C LEU A 124 12.54 4.27 5.81
N THR A 125 12.77 3.16 6.51
CA THR A 125 12.87 3.13 7.98
C THR A 125 14.08 3.91 8.49
N GLY A 126 15.24 3.80 7.85
CA GLY A 126 16.44 4.52 8.23
C GLY A 126 16.29 6.04 8.05
N THR A 127 15.65 6.48 6.97
CA THR A 127 15.37 7.91 6.73
C THR A 127 14.40 8.46 7.77
N VAL A 128 13.30 7.75 8.04
CA VAL A 128 12.32 8.14 9.07
C VAL A 128 12.97 8.23 10.45
N ARG A 129 13.82 7.26 10.81
CA ARG A 129 14.57 7.26 12.07
C ARG A 129 15.51 8.47 12.18
N THR A 130 16.25 8.79 11.11
CA THR A 130 17.14 9.96 11.08
C THR A 130 16.36 11.26 11.22
N PHE A 131 15.24 11.39 10.49
CA PHE A 131 14.35 12.55 10.60
C PHE A 131 13.78 12.70 12.01
N ARG A 132 13.31 11.61 12.63
CA ARG A 132 12.82 11.58 14.01
C ARG A 132 13.87 12.07 15.00
N ALA A 133 15.11 11.60 14.88
CA ALA A 133 16.20 12.04 15.75
C ALA A 133 16.50 13.54 15.56
N ALA A 134 16.57 14.03 14.32
CA ALA A 134 16.79 15.43 14.02
C ALA A 134 15.64 16.33 14.51
N LEU A 135 14.39 15.90 14.33
CA LEU A 135 13.21 16.59 14.83
C LEU A 135 13.24 16.72 16.36
N ARG A 136 13.57 15.64 17.07
CA ARG A 136 13.70 15.65 18.53
C ARG A 136 14.73 16.67 18.99
N THR A 137 15.91 16.70 18.36
CA THR A 137 16.96 17.67 18.67
C THR A 137 16.48 19.10 18.41
N ALA A 138 15.89 19.37 17.24
CA ALA A 138 15.41 20.71 16.89
C ALA A 138 14.31 21.22 17.82
N LEU A 139 13.40 20.34 18.26
CA LEU A 139 12.36 20.69 19.23
C LEU A 139 12.96 21.06 20.60
N LEU A 140 13.93 20.28 21.09
CA LEU A 140 14.58 20.55 22.37
C LEU A 140 15.45 21.82 22.32
N GLU A 141 16.18 22.06 21.24
CA GLU A 141 17.03 23.25 21.11
C GLU A 141 16.22 24.54 21.02
N ARG A 142 15.07 24.51 20.34
CA ARG A 142 14.27 25.71 20.07
C ARG A 142 13.19 25.98 21.10
N TYR A 143 12.62 24.93 21.68
CA TYR A 143 11.46 25.02 22.58
C TYR A 143 11.66 24.31 23.92
N GLY A 144 12.77 23.61 24.11
CA GLY A 144 13.07 22.92 25.36
C GLY A 144 13.37 23.91 26.48
N ASP A 145 12.86 23.61 27.67
CA ASP A 145 13.23 24.31 28.90
C ASP A 145 14.50 23.65 29.47
N PRO A 146 15.63 24.37 29.60
CA PRO A 146 16.88 23.82 30.13
C PRO A 146 16.77 23.36 31.59
N ASP A 147 15.75 23.82 32.32
CA ASP A 147 15.50 23.48 33.73
C ASP A 147 14.42 22.38 33.90
N ALA A 148 13.91 21.82 32.80
CA ALA A 148 12.88 20.78 32.84
C ALA A 148 13.36 19.49 33.54
N THR A 149 12.69 19.12 34.62
CA THR A 149 12.86 17.81 35.28
C THR A 149 11.94 16.77 34.64
N THR A 150 12.38 15.52 34.61
CA THR A 150 11.61 14.39 34.05
C THR A 150 10.23 14.32 34.72
N PRO A 151 9.11 14.15 33.98
CA PRO A 151 7.81 14.05 34.62
C PRO A 151 7.74 12.83 35.56
N ASP A 152 7.11 13.03 36.71
CA ASP A 152 6.84 12.01 37.73
C ASP A 152 5.94 10.89 37.15
N PRO A 153 6.07 9.64 37.61
CA PRO A 153 5.29 8.52 37.07
C PRO A 153 3.82 8.60 37.50
N ALA A 154 2.90 8.42 36.56
CA ALA A 154 1.49 8.10 36.84
C ALA A 154 1.29 6.57 36.85
N PRO A 155 0.14 6.02 37.29
CA PRO A 155 -0.62 6.16 38.55
C PRO A 155 -0.41 4.97 39.52
N THR A 156 -0.97 5.05 40.73
CA THR A 156 -0.75 4.21 41.94
C THR A 156 -1.75 3.06 42.15
N THR A 157 -2.08 2.30 41.10
CA THR A 157 -2.81 1.03 41.26
C THR A 157 -1.98 -0.11 40.68
N ALA A 158 -1.68 -1.12 41.50
CA ALA A 158 -0.77 -2.21 41.15
C ALA A 158 -1.27 -3.12 40.00
N TYR A 159 -2.58 -3.09 39.70
CA TYR A 159 -3.16 -3.86 38.61
C TYR A 159 -4.36 -3.13 38.02
N GLU A 160 -4.37 -2.96 36.69
CA GLU A 160 -5.58 -2.76 35.92
C GLU A 160 -6.03 -4.15 35.43
N VAL A 161 -7.20 -4.59 35.88
CA VAL A 161 -7.77 -5.89 35.50
C VAL A 161 -8.88 -5.63 34.47
N ARG A 162 -8.59 -5.89 33.20
CA ARG A 162 -9.59 -5.85 32.13
C ARG A 162 -10.09 -7.25 31.84
N THR A 163 -11.41 -7.44 31.88
CA THR A 163 -12.04 -8.66 31.38
C THR A 163 -12.19 -8.49 29.87
N LEU A 164 -11.42 -9.25 29.09
CA LEU A 164 -11.50 -9.24 27.64
C LEU A 164 -12.37 -10.42 27.19
N THR A 165 -13.47 -10.13 26.50
CA THR A 165 -14.30 -11.13 25.81
C THR A 165 -13.82 -11.21 24.35
N GLY A 166 -13.41 -12.39 23.88
CA GLY A 166 -12.99 -12.60 22.49
C GLY A 166 -11.70 -13.42 22.32
N ALA A 167 -11.41 -13.85 21.09
CA ALA A 167 -10.17 -14.54 20.73
C ALA A 167 -9.00 -13.54 20.62
N PRO A 168 -7.73 -13.99 20.68
CA PRO A 168 -6.59 -13.07 20.65
C PRO A 168 -6.48 -12.20 19.39
N LEU A 169 -7.06 -12.64 18.26
CA LEU A 169 -7.13 -11.87 17.03
C LEU A 169 -8.10 -10.70 17.08
N ASP A 170 -9.06 -10.66 18.01
CA ASP A 170 -10.09 -9.63 18.00
C ASP A 170 -9.51 -8.24 18.29
N ALA A 171 -8.47 -8.11 19.14
CA ALA A 171 -7.77 -6.82 19.34
C ALA A 171 -7.02 -6.36 18.08
N LEU A 172 -6.39 -7.31 17.40
CA LEU A 172 -5.64 -7.04 16.18
C LEU A 172 -6.60 -6.60 15.06
N ALA A 173 -7.74 -7.28 14.97
CA ALA A 173 -8.82 -6.95 14.05
C ALA A 173 -9.41 -5.57 14.39
N GLU A 174 -9.78 -5.31 15.65
CA GLU A 174 -10.32 -4.03 16.11
C GLU A 174 -9.37 -2.85 15.83
N ARG A 175 -8.09 -3.00 16.13
CA ARG A 175 -7.07 -1.96 15.86
C ARG A 175 -6.98 -1.59 14.39
N HIS A 176 -7.19 -2.56 13.51
CA HIS A 176 -7.18 -2.36 12.08
C HIS A 176 -8.61 -2.26 11.50
N GLU A 177 -9.64 -2.10 12.32
CA GLU A 177 -11.05 -2.01 11.88
C GLU A 177 -11.45 -3.18 10.94
N LEU A 178 -10.91 -4.37 11.20
CA LEU A 178 -11.15 -5.59 10.43
C LEU A 178 -12.24 -6.42 11.10
N VAL A 179 -12.99 -7.13 10.27
CA VAL A 179 -14.00 -8.09 10.70
C VAL A 179 -13.71 -9.46 10.10
N PRO A 180 -14.06 -10.56 10.80
CA PRO A 180 -13.95 -11.89 10.21
C PRO A 180 -14.97 -12.03 9.07
N MET A 181 -14.49 -12.51 7.93
CA MET A 181 -15.27 -12.77 6.73
C MET A 181 -15.03 -14.20 6.24
N ARG A 182 -16.04 -14.81 5.62
CA ARG A 182 -15.99 -16.22 5.24
C ARG A 182 -15.59 -16.38 3.77
N VAL A 183 -14.62 -17.26 3.49
CA VAL A 183 -14.30 -17.64 2.12
C VAL A 183 -15.40 -18.58 1.61
N ALA A 184 -16.12 -18.12 0.59
CA ALA A 184 -17.20 -18.87 -0.05
C ALA A 184 -16.70 -19.75 -1.20
N GLU A 185 -15.70 -19.27 -1.95
CA GLU A 185 -15.14 -19.97 -3.11
C GLU A 185 -13.66 -19.63 -3.28
N ALA A 186 -12.86 -20.61 -3.70
CA ALA A 186 -11.48 -20.38 -4.12
C ALA A 186 -11.06 -21.39 -5.19
N HIS A 187 -10.47 -20.91 -6.29
CA HIS A 187 -9.96 -21.77 -7.38
C HIS A 187 -8.88 -21.05 -8.20
N ASP A 188 -8.05 -21.82 -8.93
CA ASP A 188 -7.01 -21.24 -9.79
C ASP A 188 -7.63 -20.62 -11.05
N LEU A 189 -7.21 -19.40 -11.42
CA LEU A 189 -7.65 -18.66 -12.62
C LEU A 189 -6.76 -18.92 -13.84
N THR A 190 -5.59 -19.52 -13.63
CA THR A 190 -4.61 -19.81 -14.68
C THR A 190 -4.61 -21.29 -15.03
N ALA A 191 -4.26 -21.62 -16.27
CA ALA A 191 -4.09 -22.99 -16.71
C ALA A 191 -3.05 -23.75 -15.84
N PRO A 192 -3.23 -25.06 -15.65
CA PRO A 192 -2.27 -25.89 -14.93
C PRO A 192 -0.85 -25.75 -15.49
N GLY A 193 0.13 -25.55 -14.62
CA GLY A 193 1.54 -25.40 -15.00
C GLY A 193 1.96 -24.00 -15.44
N HIS A 194 1.04 -23.02 -15.50
CA HIS A 194 1.41 -21.64 -15.75
C HIS A 194 2.35 -21.10 -14.65
N PRO A 195 3.51 -20.50 -14.98
CA PRO A 195 4.47 -19.99 -13.98
C PRO A 195 3.91 -18.91 -13.04
N ARG A 196 3.04 -18.01 -13.53
CA ARG A 196 2.45 -16.91 -12.75
C ARG A 196 1.06 -17.29 -12.28
N ARG A 197 0.99 -18.12 -11.23
CA ARG A 197 -0.30 -18.58 -10.67
C ARG A 197 -1.14 -17.41 -10.18
N LYS A 198 -2.41 -17.36 -10.63
CA LYS A 198 -3.41 -16.40 -10.15
C LYS A 198 -4.60 -17.18 -9.59
N ARG A 199 -5.16 -16.72 -8.48
CA ARG A 199 -6.25 -17.39 -7.75
C ARG A 199 -7.47 -16.47 -7.66
N PHE A 200 -8.63 -17.03 -7.89
CA PHE A 200 -9.91 -16.45 -7.53
C PHE A 200 -10.20 -16.74 -6.06
N VAL A 201 -10.63 -15.73 -5.33
CA VAL A 201 -11.10 -15.87 -3.95
C VAL A 201 -12.38 -15.07 -3.78
N ARG A 202 -13.47 -15.72 -3.38
CA ARG A 202 -14.75 -15.10 -3.07
C ARG A 202 -14.97 -15.07 -1.57
N VAL A 203 -15.29 -13.90 -1.05
CA VAL A 203 -15.47 -13.66 0.38
C VAL A 203 -16.88 -13.14 0.64
N ALA A 204 -17.61 -13.77 1.56
CA ALA A 204 -18.92 -13.32 2.00
C ALA A 204 -18.78 -12.13 2.94
N LEU A 205 -19.50 -11.06 2.65
CA LEU A 205 -19.55 -9.86 3.46
C LEU A 205 -20.48 -10.07 4.67
N PRO A 206 -20.11 -9.55 5.85
CA PRO A 206 -21.00 -9.53 7.01
C PRO A 206 -22.22 -8.63 6.78
N ASP A 207 -23.29 -8.86 7.55
CA ASP A 207 -24.48 -8.02 7.53
C ASP A 207 -24.13 -6.54 7.78
N GLY A 208 -24.67 -5.66 6.93
CA GLY A 208 -24.45 -4.21 7.02
C GLY A 208 -23.14 -3.71 6.39
N VAL A 209 -22.25 -4.60 5.95
CA VAL A 209 -21.06 -4.20 5.17
C VAL A 209 -21.43 -4.11 3.70
N THR A 210 -21.21 -2.94 3.11
CA THR A 210 -21.43 -2.68 1.68
C THR A 210 -20.14 -2.24 1.01
N TYR A 211 -20.07 -2.40 -0.30
CA TYR A 211 -18.97 -1.91 -1.11
C TYR A 211 -19.51 -1.29 -2.40
N ARG A 212 -18.67 -0.49 -3.06
CA ARG A 212 -18.90 0.01 -4.41
C ARG A 212 -17.87 -0.62 -5.35
N THR A 213 -18.22 -0.76 -6.62
CA THR A 213 -17.32 -1.27 -7.63
C THR A 213 -15.99 -0.51 -7.64
N ALA A 214 -14.90 -1.26 -7.83
CA ALA A 214 -13.51 -0.83 -7.75
C ALA A 214 -12.96 -0.53 -6.33
N ASP A 215 -13.76 -0.69 -5.26
CA ASP A 215 -13.25 -0.68 -3.88
C ASP A 215 -12.18 -1.76 -3.66
N HIS A 216 -11.45 -1.63 -2.56
CA HIS A 216 -10.43 -2.59 -2.15
C HIS A 216 -10.91 -3.42 -0.96
N LEU A 217 -10.46 -4.66 -0.89
CA LEU A 217 -10.51 -5.46 0.32
C LEU A 217 -9.14 -5.41 1.00
N THR A 218 -9.09 -4.84 2.20
CA THR A 218 -7.89 -4.78 3.03
C THR A 218 -7.87 -6.01 3.93
N VAL A 219 -6.90 -6.89 3.72
CA VAL A 219 -6.78 -8.20 4.38
C VAL A 219 -5.60 -8.20 5.35
N LEU A 220 -5.82 -8.67 6.59
CA LEU A 220 -4.72 -9.05 7.47
C LEU A 220 -4.19 -10.42 7.04
N PRO A 221 -2.92 -10.52 6.59
CA PRO A 221 -2.40 -11.81 6.17
C PRO A 221 -1.95 -12.65 7.37
N ALA A 222 -1.63 -13.91 7.08
CA ALA A 222 -1.02 -14.82 8.04
C ALA A 222 0.29 -15.39 7.46
N ASN A 223 1.33 -15.48 8.29
CA ASN A 223 2.55 -16.20 7.91
C ASN A 223 2.25 -17.69 7.69
N ALA A 224 2.96 -18.29 6.74
CA ALA A 224 2.79 -19.70 6.42
C ALA A 224 3.16 -20.60 7.61
N PRO A 225 2.43 -21.71 7.87
CA PRO A 225 2.67 -22.55 9.04
C PRO A 225 4.10 -23.12 9.16
N ASP A 226 4.73 -23.43 8.02
CA ASP A 226 6.11 -23.88 7.94
C ASP A 226 7.10 -22.77 8.31
N LEU A 227 6.86 -21.53 7.86
CA LEU A 227 7.66 -20.36 8.24
C LEU A 227 7.52 -20.06 9.75
N VAL A 228 6.32 -20.16 10.30
CA VAL A 228 6.06 -19.99 11.75
C VAL A 228 6.81 -21.02 12.56
N THR A 229 6.81 -22.28 12.12
CA THR A 229 7.53 -23.38 12.79
C THR A 229 9.04 -23.13 12.74
N ARG A 230 9.58 -22.79 11.57
CA ARG A 230 11.00 -22.44 11.40
C ARG A 230 11.43 -21.27 12.27
N ALA A 231 10.62 -20.21 12.33
CA ALA A 231 10.90 -19.05 13.16
C ALA A 231 10.92 -19.41 14.66
N ALA A 232 9.94 -20.16 15.15
CA ALA A 232 9.91 -20.61 16.54
C ALA A 232 11.14 -21.46 16.88
N ASP A 233 11.54 -22.36 15.97
CA ASP A 233 12.77 -23.13 16.11
C ASP A 233 14.00 -22.23 16.18
N ALA A 234 14.20 -21.32 15.23
CA ALA A 234 15.34 -20.42 15.22
C ALA A 234 15.44 -19.58 16.51
N LEU A 235 14.30 -19.18 17.07
CA LEU A 235 14.19 -18.44 18.33
C LEU A 235 14.43 -19.33 19.57
N GLY A 236 14.24 -20.64 19.46
CA GLY A 236 14.22 -21.56 20.60
C GLY A 236 12.96 -21.42 21.45
N ALA A 237 11.85 -21.03 20.83
CA ALA A 237 10.57 -20.79 21.49
C ALA A 237 9.61 -21.96 21.30
N ASP A 238 8.86 -22.31 22.35
CA ASP A 238 7.73 -23.22 22.25
C ASP A 238 6.49 -22.45 21.76
N LEU A 239 5.91 -22.93 20.66
CA LEU A 239 4.76 -22.33 19.98
C LEU A 239 3.52 -22.21 20.89
N ASP A 240 3.39 -23.08 21.88
CA ASP A 240 2.23 -23.12 22.77
C ASP A 240 2.47 -22.30 24.06
N THR A 241 3.66 -21.70 24.21
CA THR A 241 3.93 -20.73 25.28
C THR A 241 3.02 -19.53 25.15
N VAL A 242 2.38 -19.14 26.25
CA VAL A 242 1.52 -17.96 26.33
C VAL A 242 2.33 -16.77 26.85
N LEU A 243 2.24 -15.64 26.14
CA LEU A 243 2.89 -14.38 26.43
C LEU A 243 1.83 -13.32 26.78
N ASP A 244 2.04 -12.58 27.87
CA ASP A 244 1.30 -11.36 28.20
C ASP A 244 2.18 -10.15 27.83
N ILE A 245 1.92 -9.56 26.66
CA ILE A 245 2.78 -8.53 26.06
C ILE A 245 2.18 -7.15 26.34
N ARG A 246 2.68 -6.45 27.35
CA ARG A 246 2.22 -5.09 27.67
C ARG A 246 3.24 -4.06 27.19
N ALA A 247 2.79 -3.15 26.34
CA ALA A 247 3.62 -2.04 25.92
C ALA A 247 3.89 -1.10 27.12
N THR A 248 5.15 -0.94 27.50
CA THR A 248 5.56 0.00 28.56
C THR A 248 5.65 1.45 28.07
N ARG A 249 5.62 1.65 26.76
CA ARG A 249 5.45 2.93 26.07
C ARG A 249 4.53 2.73 24.87
N PRO A 250 3.55 3.62 24.63
CA PRO A 250 2.80 3.57 23.38
C PRO A 250 3.77 3.74 22.21
N ARG A 251 3.84 2.72 21.36
CA ARG A 251 4.63 2.69 20.13
C ARG A 251 3.76 2.12 19.04
N ARG A 252 3.36 2.94 18.07
CA ARG A 252 2.57 2.49 16.91
C ARG A 252 3.32 1.49 16.02
N ASP A 253 4.65 1.48 16.09
CA ASP A 253 5.56 0.55 15.41
C ASP A 253 5.90 -0.70 16.25
N GLY A 254 5.42 -0.78 17.49
CA GLY A 254 5.63 -1.91 18.37
C GLY A 254 4.59 -3.01 18.18
N VAL A 255 4.98 -4.24 18.50
CA VAL A 255 4.03 -5.35 18.61
C VAL A 255 3.13 -5.12 19.84
N ALA A 256 2.00 -4.46 19.63
CA ALA A 256 1.00 -4.26 20.67
C ALA A 256 0.03 -5.44 20.69
N VAL A 257 0.04 -6.17 21.81
CA VAL A 257 -0.92 -7.24 22.08
C VAL A 257 -1.46 -7.05 23.49
N ASP A 258 -2.54 -6.30 23.64
CA ASP A 258 -3.11 -5.97 24.96
C ASP A 258 -3.84 -7.16 25.64
N ARG A 259 -3.43 -8.39 25.32
CA ARG A 259 -4.01 -9.65 25.81
C ARG A 259 -3.00 -10.81 25.70
N PRO A 260 -3.15 -11.86 26.51
CA PRO A 260 -2.35 -13.07 26.36
C PRO A 260 -2.46 -13.67 24.94
N VAL A 261 -1.32 -13.96 24.33
CA VAL A 261 -1.20 -14.65 23.03
C VAL A 261 -0.23 -15.79 23.12
N THR A 262 -0.49 -16.85 22.35
CA THR A 262 0.53 -17.88 22.13
C THR A 262 1.65 -17.36 21.22
N VAL A 263 2.85 -17.91 21.36
CA VAL A 263 3.95 -17.67 20.41
C VAL A 263 3.51 -17.98 18.99
N ARG A 264 2.74 -19.05 18.79
CA ARG A 264 2.12 -19.38 17.50
C ARG A 264 1.31 -18.22 16.94
N GLN A 265 0.35 -17.69 17.71
CA GLN A 265 -0.49 -16.58 17.26
C GLN A 265 0.33 -15.33 16.95
N LEU A 266 1.29 -14.98 17.82
CA LEU A 266 2.21 -13.87 17.62
C LEU A 266 2.94 -13.99 16.27
N LEU A 267 3.61 -15.12 16.04
CA LEU A 267 4.38 -15.37 14.82
C LEU A 267 3.51 -15.53 13.58
N THR A 268 2.27 -16.00 13.71
CA THR A 268 1.36 -16.15 12.56
C THR A 268 0.75 -14.82 12.12
N HIS A 269 0.30 -13.97 13.06
CA HIS A 269 -0.59 -12.86 12.74
C HIS A 269 -0.06 -11.46 13.10
N HIS A 270 0.94 -11.36 13.97
CA HIS A 270 1.33 -10.06 14.52
C HIS A 270 2.67 -9.53 14.02
N VAL A 271 3.57 -10.38 13.52
CA VAL A 271 4.92 -9.98 13.10
C VAL A 271 5.26 -10.42 11.69
N GLU A 272 6.11 -9.65 11.01
CA GLU A 272 6.69 -9.99 9.72
C GLU A 272 7.94 -10.85 9.91
N LEU A 273 8.01 -11.98 9.22
CA LEU A 273 9.07 -12.98 9.37
C LEU A 273 10.02 -13.02 8.17
N GLN A 274 9.66 -12.38 7.06
CA GLN A 274 10.43 -12.41 5.81
C GLN A 274 11.19 -11.11 5.54
N GLU A 275 11.20 -10.16 6.48
CA GLU A 275 11.96 -8.92 6.35
C GLU A 275 13.47 -9.14 6.62
N ARG A 276 14.28 -8.35 5.91
CA ARG A 276 15.73 -8.29 6.14
C ARG A 276 16.00 -7.42 7.37
N PRO A 277 16.88 -7.85 8.29
CA PRO A 277 17.24 -7.01 9.41
C PRO A 277 18.04 -5.80 8.95
N SER A 278 17.68 -4.63 9.49
CA SER A 278 18.46 -3.40 9.37
C SER A 278 19.83 -3.54 10.03
N ALA A 279 20.75 -2.64 9.70
CA ALA A 279 22.06 -2.56 10.35
C ALA A 279 21.96 -2.42 11.89
N GLY A 280 20.91 -1.75 12.40
CA GLY A 280 20.66 -1.64 13.84
C GLY A 280 20.24 -2.98 14.46
N GLN A 281 19.37 -3.73 13.80
CA GLN A 281 18.97 -5.07 14.23
C GLN A 281 20.15 -6.05 14.19
N LEU A 282 20.99 -6.00 13.15
CA LEU A 282 22.22 -6.81 13.06
C LEU A 282 23.19 -6.51 14.22
N ALA A 283 23.40 -5.23 14.54
CA ALA A 283 24.25 -4.84 15.67
C ALA A 283 23.69 -5.33 17.02
N ALA A 284 22.37 -5.26 17.21
CA ALA A 284 21.70 -5.77 18.39
C ALA A 284 21.84 -7.30 18.53
N LEU A 285 21.68 -8.05 17.42
CA LEU A 285 21.92 -9.49 17.39
C LEU A 285 23.38 -9.84 17.72
N ALA A 286 24.35 -9.11 17.15
CA ALA A 286 25.76 -9.32 17.45
C ALA A 286 26.06 -9.08 18.95
N ALA A 287 25.54 -7.98 19.51
CA ALA A 287 25.72 -7.65 20.92
C ALA A 287 25.13 -8.70 21.87
N ALA A 288 24.02 -9.34 21.48
CA ALA A 288 23.37 -10.39 22.25
C ALA A 288 23.98 -11.79 22.03
N ASN A 289 24.79 -12.00 21.00
CA ASN A 289 25.33 -13.32 20.68
C ASN A 289 26.46 -13.72 21.67
N PRO A 290 26.28 -14.82 22.44
CA PRO A 290 27.26 -15.26 23.43
C PRO A 290 28.53 -15.86 22.80
N CYS A 291 28.47 -16.32 21.55
CA CYS A 291 29.57 -16.97 20.84
C CYS A 291 30.48 -15.92 20.15
N PRO A 292 31.77 -15.79 20.55
CA PRO A 292 32.65 -14.76 19.97
C PRO A 292 32.87 -14.87 18.44
N PRO A 293 33.04 -16.08 17.85
CA PRO A 293 33.09 -16.24 16.40
C PRO A 293 31.81 -15.76 15.69
N GLU A 294 30.63 -16.19 16.13
CA GLU A 294 29.36 -15.80 15.53
C GLU A 294 29.07 -14.30 15.70
N ARG A 295 29.38 -13.73 16.87
CA ARG A 295 29.29 -12.28 17.10
C ARG A 295 30.13 -11.48 16.12
N THR A 296 31.36 -11.91 15.87
CA THR A 296 32.25 -11.26 14.89
C THR A 296 31.67 -11.36 13.48
N ALA A 297 31.13 -12.53 13.11
CA ALA A 297 30.49 -12.74 11.83
C ALA A 297 29.26 -11.84 11.64
N LEU A 298 28.37 -11.76 12.64
CA LEU A 298 27.19 -10.90 12.63
C LEU A 298 27.54 -9.42 12.50
N ALA A 299 28.54 -8.96 13.26
CA ALA A 299 28.99 -7.56 13.23
C ALA A 299 29.62 -7.16 11.88
N ALA A 300 30.09 -8.14 11.10
CA ALA A 300 30.65 -7.92 9.77
C ALA A 300 29.60 -7.92 8.65
N LEU A 301 28.34 -8.28 8.93
CA LEU A 301 27.28 -8.30 7.92
C LEU A 301 26.86 -6.88 7.55
N THR A 302 26.81 -6.62 6.25
CA THR A 302 26.35 -5.35 5.66
C THR A 302 25.48 -5.65 4.44
N ASP A 303 24.26 -5.12 4.39
CA ASP A 303 23.28 -5.36 3.32
C ASP A 303 23.09 -6.86 2.98
N ASP A 304 23.03 -7.70 4.01
CA ASP A 304 22.89 -9.14 3.84
C ASP A 304 21.52 -9.50 3.25
N PRO A 305 21.44 -10.41 2.27
CA PRO A 305 20.18 -10.75 1.61
C PRO A 305 19.28 -11.68 2.43
N ARG A 306 19.76 -12.24 3.55
CA ARG A 306 19.00 -13.14 4.42
C ARG A 306 17.96 -12.39 5.24
N THR A 307 16.84 -13.07 5.49
CA THR A 307 15.80 -12.66 6.45
C THR A 307 16.28 -12.76 7.89
N LEU A 308 15.58 -12.12 8.83
CA LEU A 308 15.88 -12.25 10.25
C LEU A 308 15.88 -13.73 10.70
N VAL A 309 14.90 -14.52 10.24
CA VAL A 309 14.80 -15.95 10.56
C VAL A 309 16.01 -16.72 10.05
N GLU A 310 16.42 -16.52 8.80
CA GLU A 310 17.61 -17.18 8.22
C GLU A 310 18.91 -16.79 8.93
N ILE A 311 19.02 -15.53 9.39
CA ILE A 311 20.18 -15.11 10.19
C ILE A 311 20.20 -15.83 11.54
N LEU A 312 19.05 -15.98 12.21
CA LEU A 312 18.96 -16.73 13.46
C LEU A 312 19.28 -18.23 13.25
N GLU A 313 18.83 -18.81 12.13
CA GLU A 313 19.16 -20.21 11.75
C GLU A 313 20.68 -20.41 11.56
N ASP A 314 21.38 -19.45 10.96
CA ASP A 314 22.83 -19.51 10.71
C ASP A 314 23.70 -19.18 11.94
N HIS A 315 23.11 -18.67 13.02
CA HIS A 315 23.81 -18.27 14.26
C HIS A 315 23.18 -18.96 15.48
N PRO A 316 23.34 -20.28 15.62
CA PRO A 316 22.61 -21.09 16.60
C PRO A 316 22.93 -20.72 18.05
N ALA A 317 24.04 -20.03 18.35
CA ALA A 317 24.30 -19.55 19.70
C ALA A 317 23.33 -18.46 20.17
N LEU A 318 22.56 -17.84 19.26
CA LEU A 318 21.46 -16.94 19.61
C LEU A 318 20.17 -17.67 20.04
N ARG A 319 20.02 -18.96 19.73
CA ARG A 319 18.83 -19.74 20.07
C ARG A 319 18.64 -19.76 21.59
N GLY A 320 17.54 -19.19 22.08
CA GLY A 320 17.26 -19.03 23.51
C GLY A 320 18.13 -18.01 24.26
N ALA A 321 19.03 -17.28 23.58
CA ALA A 321 19.86 -16.23 24.18
C ALA A 321 19.15 -14.86 24.23
N LEU A 322 18.12 -14.67 23.40
CA LEU A 322 17.30 -13.47 23.33
C LEU A 322 16.03 -13.67 24.17
N ASP A 323 15.78 -12.74 25.10
CA ASP A 323 14.51 -12.68 25.81
C ASP A 323 13.42 -12.03 24.94
N TRP A 324 12.15 -12.29 25.30
CA TRP A 324 11.00 -11.78 24.53
C TRP A 324 11.01 -10.27 24.31
N PRO A 325 11.35 -9.40 25.29
CA PRO A 325 11.43 -7.96 25.04
C PRO A 325 12.39 -7.60 23.91
N ARG A 326 13.60 -8.19 23.87
CA ARG A 326 14.55 -7.96 22.78
C ARG A 326 14.07 -8.51 21.45
N LEU A 327 13.41 -9.66 21.45
CA LEU A 327 12.83 -10.24 20.23
C LEU A 327 11.74 -9.33 19.65
N LEU A 328 10.86 -8.79 20.50
CA LEU A 328 9.81 -7.88 20.06
C LEU A 328 10.36 -6.54 19.54
N ASP A 329 11.49 -6.06 20.06
CA ASP A 329 12.19 -4.88 19.51
C ASP A 329 12.82 -5.15 18.13
N LEU A 330 13.11 -6.42 17.81
CA LEU A 330 13.68 -6.83 16.53
C LEU A 330 12.61 -7.17 15.48
N LEU A 331 11.40 -7.54 15.90
CA LEU A 331 10.33 -7.99 15.00
C LEU A 331 9.46 -6.81 14.55
N THR A 332 9.28 -6.67 13.24
CA THR A 332 8.37 -5.66 12.66
C THR A 332 6.93 -6.14 12.75
N PRO A 333 5.93 -5.28 13.08
CA PRO A 333 4.53 -5.65 13.01
C PRO A 333 4.07 -6.03 11.60
N LEU A 334 3.19 -7.04 11.53
CA LEU A 334 2.58 -7.47 10.28
C LEU A 334 1.53 -6.45 9.80
N ARG A 335 1.60 -6.06 8.53
CA ARG A 335 0.73 -5.03 7.95
C ARG A 335 -0.47 -5.61 7.16
N PRO A 336 -1.65 -5.00 7.16
CA PRO A 336 -2.70 -5.37 6.22
C PRO A 336 -2.28 -5.13 4.75
N ARG A 337 -2.82 -5.91 3.82
CA ARG A 337 -2.56 -5.84 2.37
C ARG A 337 -3.85 -5.51 1.62
N HIS A 338 -3.76 -4.65 0.61
CA HIS A 338 -4.91 -4.21 -0.18
C HIS A 338 -5.04 -5.01 -1.48
N TYR A 339 -6.27 -5.39 -1.83
CA TYR A 339 -6.60 -6.09 -3.07
C TYR A 339 -7.82 -5.43 -3.71
N SER A 340 -7.73 -5.05 -4.98
CA SER A 340 -8.89 -4.50 -5.71
C SER A 340 -9.99 -5.56 -5.81
N ILE A 341 -11.21 -5.20 -5.44
CA ILE A 341 -12.39 -6.04 -5.57
C ILE A 341 -12.73 -6.18 -7.05
N SER A 342 -12.96 -7.42 -7.49
CA SER A 342 -13.23 -7.78 -8.88
C SER A 342 -14.69 -8.12 -9.18
N SER A 343 -15.59 -7.93 -8.21
CA SER A 343 -17.03 -8.12 -8.35
C SER A 343 -17.80 -6.80 -8.39
N SER A 344 -19.09 -6.88 -8.75
CA SER A 344 -20.05 -5.78 -8.72
C SER A 344 -21.16 -6.05 -7.69
N PRO A 345 -21.51 -5.06 -6.85
CA PRO A 345 -22.61 -5.18 -5.92
C PRO A 345 -23.99 -5.19 -6.62
N ALA A 346 -24.05 -4.79 -7.90
CA ALA A 346 -25.27 -4.92 -8.71
C ALA A 346 -25.56 -6.37 -9.08
N VAL A 347 -24.54 -7.24 -9.08
CA VAL A 347 -24.68 -8.68 -9.33
C VAL A 347 -24.87 -9.45 -8.02
N ASP A 348 -23.99 -9.23 -7.05
CA ASP A 348 -24.06 -9.90 -5.75
C ASP A 348 -23.51 -8.98 -4.64
N PRO A 349 -24.38 -8.21 -3.95
CA PRO A 349 -23.95 -7.27 -2.93
C PRO A 349 -23.45 -7.95 -1.66
N GLY A 350 -23.70 -9.26 -1.48
CA GLY A 350 -23.28 -10.02 -0.31
C GLY A 350 -21.89 -10.63 -0.42
N HIS A 351 -21.23 -10.52 -1.58
CA HIS A 351 -19.92 -11.13 -1.82
C HIS A 351 -18.96 -10.20 -2.54
N VAL A 352 -17.68 -10.27 -2.14
CA VAL A 352 -16.58 -9.66 -2.87
C VAL A 352 -15.72 -10.73 -3.51
N ASP A 353 -15.35 -10.51 -4.77
CA ASP A 353 -14.43 -11.36 -5.49
C ASP A 353 -13.05 -10.71 -5.52
N LEU A 354 -11.99 -11.51 -5.45
CA LEU A 354 -10.61 -11.08 -5.60
C LEU A 354 -9.89 -11.89 -6.67
N MET A 355 -9.01 -11.23 -7.42
CA MET A 355 -8.02 -11.88 -8.28
C MET A 355 -6.63 -11.67 -7.70
N VAL A 356 -6.03 -12.75 -7.19
CA VAL A 356 -4.78 -12.68 -6.45
C VAL A 356 -3.67 -13.32 -7.26
N SER A 357 -2.65 -12.54 -7.64
CA SER A 357 -1.42 -13.08 -8.24
C SER A 357 -0.51 -13.55 -7.11
N LEU A 358 -0.09 -14.82 -7.15
CA LEU A 358 0.88 -15.34 -6.20
C LEU A 358 2.23 -14.68 -6.45
N LEU A 359 2.77 -14.00 -5.43
CA LEU A 359 4.14 -13.49 -5.46
C LEU A 359 5.07 -14.64 -5.04
N GLU A 360 5.69 -15.27 -6.02
CA GLU A 360 6.64 -16.35 -5.82
C GLU A 360 7.90 -16.08 -6.64
N ALA A 361 9.06 -16.14 -5.98
CA ALA A 361 10.36 -15.90 -6.60
C ALA A 361 11.45 -16.68 -5.86
N PRO A 362 12.64 -16.90 -6.46
CA PRO A 362 13.79 -17.37 -5.69
C PRO A 362 14.04 -16.46 -4.48
N ALA A 363 14.30 -17.04 -3.31
CA ALA A 363 14.62 -16.26 -2.12
C ALA A 363 15.86 -15.38 -2.36
N ARG A 364 15.88 -14.16 -1.82
CA ARG A 364 17.00 -13.22 -1.97
C ARG A 364 18.32 -13.82 -1.45
N SER A 365 18.24 -14.64 -0.42
CA SER A 365 19.35 -15.41 0.17
C SER A 365 19.91 -16.51 -0.76
N GLY A 366 19.21 -16.83 -1.85
CA GLY A 366 19.47 -17.99 -2.70
C GLY A 366 18.95 -19.32 -2.13
N ARG A 367 18.31 -19.31 -0.95
CA ARG A 367 17.86 -20.52 -0.25
C ARG A 367 16.35 -20.71 -0.39
N GLY A 368 15.96 -21.59 -1.31
CA GLY A 368 14.55 -21.92 -1.53
C GLY A 368 13.77 -20.81 -2.24
N VAL A 369 12.50 -20.68 -1.89
CA VAL A 369 11.53 -19.83 -2.61
C VAL A 369 10.95 -18.81 -1.63
N TYR A 370 11.01 -17.54 -2.01
CA TYR A 370 10.26 -16.48 -1.34
C TYR A 370 8.81 -16.51 -1.82
N ARG A 371 7.89 -16.48 -0.87
CA ARG A 371 6.46 -16.36 -1.13
C ARG A 371 5.91 -15.17 -0.35
N GLY A 372 5.33 -14.20 -1.05
CA GLY A 372 4.79 -13.00 -0.41
C GLY A 372 3.73 -13.34 0.64
N THR A 373 3.85 -12.79 1.84
CA THR A 373 2.97 -13.15 2.98
C THR A 373 1.48 -12.97 2.68
N GLY A 374 1.11 -11.87 1.99
CA GLY A 374 -0.29 -11.61 1.62
C GLY A 374 -0.84 -12.54 0.55
N SER A 375 -0.18 -12.60 -0.62
CA SER A 375 -0.64 -13.43 -1.73
C SER A 375 -0.49 -14.93 -1.43
N GLY A 376 0.54 -15.32 -0.69
CA GLY A 376 0.70 -16.68 -0.18
C GLY A 376 -0.43 -17.09 0.76
N HIS A 377 -0.84 -16.21 1.69
CA HIS A 377 -1.99 -16.44 2.55
C HIS A 377 -3.28 -16.63 1.73
N LEU A 378 -3.64 -15.66 0.88
CA LEU A 378 -4.89 -15.71 0.13
C LEU A 378 -4.96 -16.87 -0.87
N THR A 379 -3.85 -17.24 -1.49
CA THR A 379 -3.82 -18.38 -2.43
C THR A 379 -3.85 -19.74 -1.73
N ALA A 380 -3.59 -19.79 -0.43
CA ALA A 380 -3.73 -21.00 0.38
C ALA A 380 -5.14 -21.21 0.95
N LEU A 381 -6.02 -20.19 0.88
CA LEU A 381 -7.37 -20.28 1.42
C LEU A 381 -8.25 -21.26 0.65
N GLU A 382 -9.09 -21.97 1.38
CA GLU A 382 -10.11 -22.89 0.88
C GLU A 382 -11.53 -22.38 1.20
N PRO A 383 -12.57 -22.83 0.46
CA PRO A 383 -13.95 -22.59 0.83
C PRO A 383 -14.19 -23.09 2.25
N GLY A 384 -14.65 -22.20 3.11
CA GLY A 384 -14.71 -22.50 4.52
C GLY A 384 -13.45 -22.13 5.30
N ASP A 385 -12.65 -21.18 4.84
CA ASP A 385 -11.71 -20.47 5.71
C ASP A 385 -12.26 -19.11 6.16
N THR A 386 -11.66 -18.56 7.21
CA THR A 386 -11.99 -17.22 7.72
C THR A 386 -10.82 -16.30 7.44
N VAL A 387 -11.12 -15.15 6.85
CA VAL A 387 -10.17 -14.07 6.59
C VAL A 387 -10.57 -12.84 7.38
N TYR A 388 -9.62 -12.14 8.01
CA TYR A 388 -9.88 -10.87 8.66
C TYR A 388 -9.66 -9.75 7.67
N ALA A 389 -10.72 -9.02 7.35
CA ALA A 389 -10.69 -8.02 6.30
C ALA A 389 -11.62 -6.84 6.57
N ARG A 390 -11.44 -5.76 5.82
CA ARG A 390 -12.39 -4.65 5.73
C ARG A 390 -12.50 -4.14 4.31
N VAL A 391 -13.67 -3.64 3.95
CA VAL A 391 -13.84 -2.89 2.70
C VAL A 391 -13.22 -1.51 2.88
N GLN A 392 -12.42 -1.10 1.90
CA GLN A 392 -11.80 0.21 1.84
C GLN A 392 -12.21 0.89 0.53
N PRO A 393 -12.81 2.09 0.57
CA PRO A 393 -13.17 2.81 -0.63
C PRO A 393 -11.96 3.09 -1.52
N CYS A 394 -12.12 2.92 -2.83
CA CYS A 394 -11.16 3.48 -3.78
C CYS A 394 -11.32 4.99 -3.93
N ARG A 395 -10.36 5.63 -4.61
CA ARG A 395 -10.44 7.05 -4.97
C ARG A 395 -11.67 7.29 -5.83
N GLU A 396 -12.44 8.34 -5.55
CA GLU A 396 -13.68 8.62 -6.29
C GLU A 396 -13.39 8.87 -7.79
N ALA A 397 -12.26 9.52 -8.11
CA ALA A 397 -11.81 9.73 -9.49
C ALA A 397 -11.55 8.43 -10.28
N PHE A 398 -11.38 7.30 -9.60
CA PHE A 398 -11.16 5.99 -10.23
C PHE A 398 -12.48 5.23 -10.45
N ARG A 399 -13.62 5.77 -9.99
CA ARG A 399 -14.92 5.16 -10.23
C ARG A 399 -15.45 5.50 -11.62
N ILE A 400 -16.18 4.55 -12.19
CA ILE A 400 -16.86 4.67 -13.46
C ILE A 400 -18.36 4.63 -13.18
N ASP A 401 -19.04 5.76 -13.44
CA ASP A 401 -20.50 5.81 -13.37
C ASP A 401 -21.07 5.25 -14.67
N VAL A 402 -21.71 4.09 -14.57
CA VAL A 402 -22.22 3.33 -15.73
C VAL A 402 -23.48 3.95 -16.33
N THR A 403 -24.26 4.68 -15.54
CA THR A 403 -25.59 5.19 -15.95
C THR A 403 -25.70 6.71 -15.91
N GLY A 404 -24.84 7.39 -15.15
CA GLY A 404 -24.86 8.84 -14.99
C GLY A 404 -23.95 9.61 -15.94
N ASP A 405 -23.05 8.93 -16.66
CA ASP A 405 -22.13 9.56 -17.61
C ASP A 405 -22.27 8.99 -19.03
N SER A 406 -22.41 9.88 -20.01
CA SER A 406 -22.42 9.54 -21.44
C SER A 406 -21.02 9.51 -22.06
N ALA A 407 -19.99 9.93 -21.33
CA ALA A 407 -18.61 9.94 -21.81
C ALA A 407 -18.12 8.49 -22.07
N PRO A 408 -17.41 8.25 -23.19
CA PRO A 408 -16.78 6.96 -23.41
C PRO A 408 -15.73 6.62 -22.36
N VAL A 409 -15.50 5.33 -22.14
CA VAL A 409 -14.55 4.85 -21.13
C VAL A 409 -13.48 4.00 -21.81
N VAL A 410 -12.21 4.24 -21.45
CA VAL A 410 -11.07 3.41 -21.88
C VAL A 410 -10.43 2.79 -20.64
N MET A 411 -10.70 1.50 -20.42
CA MET A 411 -10.12 0.71 -19.33
C MET A 411 -8.86 0.00 -19.83
N ILE A 412 -7.75 0.12 -19.10
CA ILE A 412 -6.46 -0.43 -19.49
C ILE A 412 -5.88 -1.23 -18.32
N ALA A 413 -5.74 -2.53 -18.50
CA ALA A 413 -5.28 -3.44 -17.46
C ALA A 413 -4.23 -4.45 -17.95
N ALA A 414 -3.44 -4.94 -17.00
CA ALA A 414 -2.59 -6.11 -17.22
C ALA A 414 -2.67 -7.07 -16.03
N GLY A 415 -2.77 -8.37 -16.31
CA GLY A 415 -2.85 -9.41 -15.28
C GLY A 415 -4.00 -9.18 -14.30
N THR A 416 -3.70 -9.20 -12.99
CA THR A 416 -4.73 -8.96 -11.95
C THR A 416 -5.19 -7.49 -11.86
N GLY A 417 -4.55 -6.57 -12.59
CA GLY A 417 -5.06 -5.19 -12.77
C GLY A 417 -6.42 -5.14 -13.47
N LEU A 418 -6.90 -6.25 -14.04
CA LEU A 418 -8.26 -6.39 -14.55
C LEU A 418 -9.33 -6.31 -13.45
N ALA A 419 -8.97 -6.49 -12.17
CA ALA A 419 -9.91 -6.59 -11.05
C ALA A 419 -11.01 -5.53 -11.05
N PRO A 420 -10.70 -4.23 -10.90
CA PRO A 420 -11.75 -3.20 -10.86
C PRO A 420 -12.59 -3.19 -12.13
N PHE A 421 -11.98 -3.44 -13.30
CA PHE A 421 -12.68 -3.41 -14.58
C PHE A 421 -13.58 -4.61 -14.82
N ARG A 422 -13.28 -5.78 -14.24
CA ARG A 422 -14.24 -6.90 -14.22
C ARG A 422 -15.52 -6.49 -13.50
N GLY A 423 -15.39 -5.83 -12.34
CA GLY A 423 -16.53 -5.30 -11.60
C GLY A 423 -17.32 -4.26 -12.43
N VAL A 424 -16.62 -3.34 -13.09
CA VAL A 424 -17.27 -2.33 -13.96
C VAL A 424 -17.97 -2.97 -15.15
N ILE A 425 -17.37 -3.97 -15.79
CA ILE A 425 -18.01 -4.72 -16.88
C ILE A 425 -19.27 -5.43 -16.36
N ALA A 426 -19.24 -5.99 -15.15
CA ALA A 426 -20.41 -6.59 -14.53
C ALA A 426 -21.53 -5.55 -14.23
N ASP A 427 -21.19 -4.36 -13.73
CA ASP A 427 -22.16 -3.25 -13.58
C ASP A 427 -22.79 -2.87 -14.93
N ARG A 428 -21.97 -2.77 -15.98
CA ARG A 428 -22.42 -2.46 -17.35
C ARG A 428 -23.34 -3.53 -17.89
N THR A 429 -23.00 -4.80 -17.72
CA THR A 429 -23.87 -5.92 -18.12
C THR A 429 -25.19 -5.90 -17.36
N ALA A 430 -25.19 -5.62 -16.06
CA ALA A 430 -26.40 -5.50 -15.26
C ALA A 430 -27.28 -4.31 -15.71
N ALA A 431 -26.68 -3.14 -15.95
CA ALA A 431 -27.38 -1.96 -16.44
C ALA A 431 -27.99 -2.19 -17.83
N LEU A 432 -27.26 -2.84 -18.73
CA LEU A 432 -27.77 -3.19 -20.06
C LEU A 432 -28.94 -4.16 -19.98
N ALA A 433 -28.85 -5.18 -19.11
CA ALA A 433 -29.96 -6.10 -18.87
C ALA A 433 -31.21 -5.41 -18.28
N ALA A 434 -31.02 -4.29 -17.58
CA ALA A 434 -32.09 -3.41 -17.10
C ALA A 434 -32.60 -2.40 -18.15
N GLY A 435 -32.05 -2.43 -19.37
CA GLY A 435 -32.48 -1.58 -20.49
C GLY A 435 -31.81 -0.21 -20.56
N ALA A 436 -30.70 0.00 -19.85
CA ALA A 436 -29.92 1.24 -19.95
C ALA A 436 -29.20 1.33 -21.31
N GLU A 437 -29.11 2.54 -21.85
CA GLU A 437 -28.18 2.85 -22.95
C GLU A 437 -26.78 3.09 -22.36
N LEU A 438 -25.77 2.41 -22.89
CA LEU A 438 -24.41 2.51 -22.40
C LEU A 438 -23.54 3.35 -23.34
N ALA A 439 -22.73 4.23 -22.77
CA ALA A 439 -21.61 4.83 -23.49
C ALA A 439 -20.61 3.77 -23.95
N VAL A 440 -19.85 4.07 -25.01
CA VAL A 440 -18.80 3.18 -25.53
C VAL A 440 -17.77 2.88 -24.44
N ALA A 441 -17.39 1.61 -24.28
CA ALA A 441 -16.32 1.20 -23.37
C ALA A 441 -15.33 0.28 -24.07
N LEU A 442 -14.06 0.69 -24.13
CA LEU A 442 -12.95 -0.15 -24.54
C LEU A 442 -12.26 -0.76 -23.31
N CYS A 443 -11.89 -2.03 -23.40
CA CYS A 443 -11.10 -2.71 -22.36
C CYS A 443 -9.84 -3.32 -22.97
N TYR A 444 -8.71 -2.62 -22.84
CA TYR A 444 -7.38 -3.12 -23.18
C TYR A 444 -6.90 -4.04 -22.07
N PHE A 445 -6.68 -5.32 -22.38
CA PHE A 445 -6.28 -6.31 -21.38
C PHE A 445 -5.03 -7.09 -21.78
N GLY A 446 -3.95 -6.87 -21.04
CA GLY A 446 -2.67 -7.56 -21.20
C GLY A 446 -2.60 -8.86 -20.39
N CYS A 447 -2.34 -9.97 -21.07
CA CYS A 447 -2.06 -11.26 -20.45
C CYS A 447 -1.00 -12.02 -21.26
N ASP A 448 -0.61 -13.22 -20.82
CA ASP A 448 0.46 -13.99 -21.45
C ASP A 448 -0.04 -14.70 -22.71
N ALA A 449 -1.12 -15.46 -22.59
CA ALA A 449 -1.71 -16.22 -23.69
C ALA A 449 -3.23 -16.43 -23.51
N PRO A 450 -4.00 -16.56 -24.60
CA PRO A 450 -5.46 -16.67 -24.55
C PRO A 450 -5.98 -17.90 -23.81
N ASP A 451 -5.19 -18.97 -23.77
CA ASP A 451 -5.50 -20.26 -23.14
C ASP A 451 -4.77 -20.49 -21.80
N ALA A 452 -3.91 -19.55 -21.38
CA ALA A 452 -3.12 -19.67 -20.15
C ALA A 452 -3.66 -18.80 -19.01
N ASP A 453 -3.85 -17.49 -19.23
CA ASP A 453 -4.20 -16.53 -18.18
C ASP A 453 -5.11 -15.39 -18.65
N PHE A 454 -5.93 -15.65 -19.68
CA PHE A 454 -7.05 -14.78 -20.00
C PHE A 454 -8.13 -14.95 -18.92
N LEU A 455 -7.93 -14.25 -17.80
CA LEU A 455 -8.77 -14.31 -16.60
C LEU A 455 -10.23 -14.01 -16.96
N HIS A 456 -11.15 -14.85 -16.49
CA HIS A 456 -12.60 -14.70 -16.71
C HIS A 456 -12.99 -14.60 -18.21
N ALA A 457 -12.23 -15.22 -19.13
CA ALA A 457 -12.47 -15.11 -20.57
C ALA A 457 -13.93 -15.42 -21.00
N GLY A 458 -14.56 -16.44 -20.42
CA GLY A 458 -15.95 -16.79 -20.74
C GLY A 458 -16.95 -15.68 -20.37
N GLU A 459 -16.81 -15.13 -19.16
CA GLU A 459 -17.63 -14.02 -18.65
C GLU A 459 -17.43 -12.76 -19.49
N LEU A 460 -16.18 -12.39 -19.77
CA LEU A 460 -15.85 -11.19 -20.53
C LEU A 460 -16.33 -11.27 -21.98
N ARG A 461 -16.19 -12.42 -22.66
CA ARG A 461 -16.69 -12.61 -24.03
C ARG A 461 -18.22 -12.56 -24.10
N ALA A 462 -18.91 -13.05 -23.06
CA ALA A 462 -20.36 -12.94 -22.98
C ALA A 462 -20.78 -11.46 -22.83
N ALA A 463 -20.08 -10.68 -21.99
CA ALA A 463 -20.31 -9.25 -21.84
C ALA A 463 -20.03 -8.47 -23.15
N GLU A 464 -18.98 -8.84 -23.89
CA GLU A 464 -18.69 -8.26 -25.20
C GLU A 464 -19.78 -8.56 -26.23
N THR A 465 -20.23 -9.81 -26.29
CA THR A 465 -21.33 -10.23 -27.19
C THR A 465 -22.62 -9.50 -26.86
N ALA A 466 -22.88 -9.22 -25.58
CA ALA A 466 -24.03 -8.44 -25.15
C ALA A 466 -23.92 -6.95 -25.52
N GLY A 467 -22.72 -6.45 -25.86
CA GLY A 467 -22.47 -5.03 -26.13
C GLY A 467 -22.13 -4.20 -24.90
N ALA A 468 -21.83 -4.85 -23.76
CA ALA A 468 -21.45 -4.13 -22.54
C ALA A 468 -20.02 -3.56 -22.64
N VAL A 469 -19.13 -4.17 -23.40
CA VAL A 469 -17.72 -3.75 -23.53
C VAL A 469 -17.14 -4.20 -24.87
N CYS A 470 -16.16 -3.46 -25.39
CA CYS A 470 -15.33 -3.87 -26.51
C CYS A 470 -13.96 -4.34 -25.98
N LEU A 471 -13.67 -5.64 -26.05
CA LEU A 471 -12.40 -6.18 -25.54
C LEU A 471 -11.28 -5.93 -26.56
N ARG A 472 -10.09 -5.62 -26.04
CA ARG A 472 -8.86 -5.38 -26.80
C ARG A 472 -7.70 -6.12 -26.14
N PRO A 473 -7.66 -7.46 -26.22
CA PRO A 473 -6.60 -8.23 -25.57
C PRO A 473 -5.25 -8.01 -26.25
N ALA A 474 -4.18 -8.09 -25.46
CA ALA A 474 -2.80 -8.16 -25.93
C ALA A 474 -2.10 -9.33 -25.24
N PHE A 475 -1.55 -10.25 -26.02
CA PHE A 475 -0.94 -11.48 -25.53
C PHE A 475 0.59 -11.40 -25.66
N SER A 476 1.30 -11.47 -24.52
CA SER A 476 2.74 -11.22 -24.51
C SER A 476 3.58 -12.40 -25.02
N GLU A 477 3.10 -13.63 -24.84
CA GLU A 477 3.75 -14.87 -25.30
C GLU A 477 3.19 -15.34 -26.67
N THR A 478 1.99 -14.89 -27.04
CA THR A 478 1.37 -15.15 -28.36
C THR A 478 0.94 -13.87 -29.08
N PRO A 479 1.88 -12.96 -29.42
CA PRO A 479 1.55 -11.63 -29.95
C PRO A 479 0.90 -11.67 -31.34
N GLU A 480 -0.03 -10.74 -31.58
CA GLU A 480 -0.62 -10.47 -32.90
C GLU A 480 0.24 -9.44 -33.64
N GLY A 481 1.16 -9.89 -34.49
CA GLY A 481 2.11 -9.00 -35.15
C GLY A 481 3.02 -8.30 -34.13
N GLU A 482 3.04 -6.96 -34.13
CA GLU A 482 3.83 -6.16 -33.17
C GLU A 482 3.10 -5.93 -31.84
N VAL A 483 1.84 -6.35 -31.73
CA VAL A 483 1.01 -6.19 -30.52
C VAL A 483 1.39 -7.25 -29.49
N ARG A 484 2.35 -6.91 -28.63
CA ARG A 484 2.77 -7.73 -27.49
C ARG A 484 2.15 -7.29 -26.17
N PHE A 485 1.98 -5.98 -25.98
CA PHE A 485 1.47 -5.41 -24.74
C PHE A 485 0.37 -4.40 -25.05
N VAL A 486 -0.41 -4.01 -24.02
CA VAL A 486 -1.53 -3.08 -24.15
C VAL A 486 -1.13 -1.75 -24.80
N GLN A 487 0.06 -1.22 -24.49
CA GLN A 487 0.55 0.01 -25.09
C GLN A 487 0.81 -0.12 -26.61
N HIS A 488 1.15 -1.31 -27.10
CA HIS A 488 1.28 -1.56 -28.54
C HIS A 488 -0.09 -1.63 -29.22
N ARG A 489 -1.09 -2.22 -28.55
CA ARG A 489 -2.47 -2.25 -29.09
C ARG A 489 -3.05 -0.84 -29.17
N ILE A 490 -2.87 -0.04 -28.12
CA ILE A 490 -3.28 1.37 -28.09
C ILE A 490 -2.63 2.15 -29.25
N ALA A 491 -1.35 1.93 -29.52
CA ALA A 491 -0.66 2.57 -30.64
C ALA A 491 -1.20 2.10 -32.01
N ALA A 492 -1.50 0.80 -32.16
CA ALA A 492 -2.07 0.24 -33.39
C ALA A 492 -3.49 0.74 -33.67
N GLU A 493 -4.27 1.01 -32.61
CA GLU A 493 -5.65 1.51 -32.66
C GLU A 493 -5.74 3.02 -32.38
N ALA A 494 -4.64 3.74 -32.62
CA ALA A 494 -4.48 5.15 -32.27
C ALA A 494 -5.62 6.06 -32.72
N GLU A 495 -6.14 5.87 -33.95
CA GLU A 495 -7.21 6.71 -34.50
C GLU A 495 -8.52 6.56 -33.71
N GLU A 496 -8.87 5.34 -33.28
CA GLU A 496 -10.07 5.08 -32.47
C GLU A 496 -9.91 5.69 -31.08
N VAL A 497 -8.75 5.48 -30.44
CA VAL A 497 -8.46 6.03 -29.12
C VAL A 497 -8.48 7.55 -29.15
N TRP A 498 -7.88 8.18 -30.16
CA TRP A 498 -7.87 9.63 -30.31
C TRP A 498 -9.28 10.20 -30.49
N ALA A 499 -10.11 9.59 -31.35
CA ALA A 499 -11.49 10.01 -31.55
C ALA A 499 -12.32 9.93 -30.25
N LEU A 500 -12.09 8.90 -29.42
CA LEU A 500 -12.74 8.80 -28.11
C LEU A 500 -12.26 9.90 -27.16
N LEU A 501 -10.97 10.22 -27.14
CA LEU A 501 -10.43 11.33 -26.34
C LEU A 501 -11.02 12.67 -26.79
N ASP A 502 -11.18 12.92 -28.08
CA ASP A 502 -11.86 14.13 -28.58
C ASP A 502 -13.34 14.15 -28.17
N ALA A 503 -13.99 12.98 -28.09
CA ALA A 503 -15.37 12.82 -27.59
C ALA A 503 -15.51 12.89 -26.06
N GLY A 504 -14.46 13.30 -25.33
CA GLY A 504 -14.51 13.47 -23.88
C GLY A 504 -14.26 12.19 -23.08
N ALA A 505 -13.68 11.14 -23.68
CA ALA A 505 -13.45 9.89 -22.97
C ALA A 505 -12.62 10.04 -21.69
N ARG A 506 -12.88 9.15 -20.75
CA ARG A 506 -12.12 8.97 -19.51
C ARG A 506 -11.31 7.68 -19.57
N VAL A 507 -10.05 7.77 -19.19
CA VAL A 507 -9.07 6.69 -19.23
C VAL A 507 -8.78 6.21 -17.83
N TYR A 508 -8.81 4.90 -17.62
CA TYR A 508 -8.56 4.25 -16.35
C TYR A 508 -7.50 3.18 -16.52
N VAL A 509 -6.43 3.24 -15.72
CA VAL A 509 -5.30 2.32 -15.80
C VAL A 509 -5.14 1.56 -14.49
N CYS A 510 -5.07 0.23 -14.53
CA CYS A 510 -4.84 -0.59 -13.34
C CYS A 510 -3.89 -1.77 -13.60
N GLY A 511 -2.97 -2.04 -12.67
CA GLY A 511 -2.00 -3.13 -12.79
C GLY A 511 -0.59 -2.72 -12.37
N ASP A 512 0.41 -3.19 -13.13
CA ASP A 512 1.84 -3.00 -12.83
C ASP A 512 2.27 -1.54 -12.97
N GLY A 513 2.53 -0.90 -11.83
CA GLY A 513 3.01 0.48 -11.72
C GLY A 513 4.45 0.67 -12.17
N SER A 514 5.27 -0.38 -12.17
CA SER A 514 6.70 -0.28 -12.45
C SER A 514 7.02 -0.36 -13.96
N ARG A 515 6.16 -1.01 -14.75
CA ARG A 515 6.40 -1.21 -16.20
C ARG A 515 5.21 -0.87 -17.09
N MET A 516 4.02 -1.40 -16.76
CA MET A 516 2.84 -1.24 -17.63
C MET A 516 2.37 0.21 -17.65
N ALA A 517 2.13 0.83 -16.49
CA ALA A 517 1.69 2.22 -16.44
C ALA A 517 2.63 3.20 -17.14
N PRO A 518 3.96 3.20 -16.90
CA PRO A 518 4.90 4.02 -17.65
C PRO A 518 4.82 3.81 -19.17
N GLY A 519 4.67 2.56 -19.62
CA GLY A 519 4.50 2.22 -21.03
C GLY A 519 3.20 2.77 -21.64
N VAL A 520 2.11 2.74 -20.88
CA VAL A 520 0.82 3.33 -21.31
C VAL A 520 0.92 4.85 -21.37
N ARG A 521 1.53 5.51 -20.38
CA ARG A 521 1.76 6.98 -20.42
C ARG A 521 2.55 7.37 -21.66
N GLU A 522 3.59 6.62 -22.01
CA GLU A 522 4.36 6.86 -23.24
C GLU A 522 3.53 6.66 -24.51
N ALA A 523 2.68 5.63 -24.57
CA ALA A 523 1.78 5.45 -25.71
C ALA A 523 0.81 6.62 -25.88
N PHE A 524 0.27 7.17 -24.79
CA PHE A 524 -0.59 8.36 -24.85
C PHE A 524 0.18 9.62 -25.28
N ARG A 525 1.41 9.84 -24.80
CA ARG A 525 2.25 10.95 -25.28
C ARG A 525 2.59 10.81 -26.77
N THR A 526 2.92 9.61 -27.22
CA THR A 526 3.14 9.30 -28.64
C THR A 526 1.87 9.54 -29.46
N LEU A 527 0.71 9.14 -28.93
CA LEU A 527 -0.59 9.38 -29.55
C LEU A 527 -0.85 10.88 -29.75
N PHE A 528 -0.58 11.70 -28.74
CA PHE A 528 -0.71 13.16 -28.81
C PHE A 528 0.21 13.77 -29.86
N ARG A 529 1.50 13.41 -29.86
CA ARG A 529 2.48 13.92 -30.86
C ARG A 529 2.11 13.54 -32.28
N LYS A 530 1.47 12.37 -32.49
CA LYS A 530 0.99 11.95 -33.80
C LYS A 530 -0.14 12.84 -34.33
N HIS A 531 -1.02 13.34 -33.45
CA HIS A 531 -2.20 14.13 -33.83
C HIS A 531 -2.03 15.64 -33.66
N THR A 532 -0.94 16.07 -33.01
CA THR A 532 -0.59 17.48 -32.82
C THR A 532 0.76 17.75 -33.49
N PRO A 533 0.78 18.15 -34.77
CA PRO A 533 2.01 18.52 -35.47
C PRO A 533 2.78 19.59 -34.68
N ASP A 534 4.11 19.49 -34.68
CA ASP A 534 5.04 20.38 -33.98
C ASP A 534 5.04 20.30 -32.44
N ALA A 535 4.23 19.42 -31.83
CA ALA A 535 4.32 19.16 -30.41
C ALA A 535 5.62 18.41 -30.06
N ASP A 536 6.38 18.96 -29.11
CA ASP A 536 7.56 18.33 -28.54
C ASP A 536 7.20 17.42 -27.35
N GLU A 537 8.22 16.81 -26.74
CA GLU A 537 8.03 15.96 -25.55
C GLU A 537 7.37 16.73 -24.40
N THR A 538 7.78 17.98 -24.19
CA THR A 538 7.27 18.84 -23.13
C THR A 538 5.77 19.09 -23.30
N ALA A 539 5.33 19.41 -24.51
CA ALA A 539 3.91 19.62 -24.82
C ALA A 539 3.09 18.34 -24.60
N ALA A 540 3.64 17.17 -24.96
CA ALA A 540 2.98 15.88 -24.75
C ALA A 540 2.84 15.53 -23.26
N GLU A 541 3.87 15.80 -22.46
CA GLU A 541 3.83 15.63 -21.01
C GLU A 541 2.81 16.56 -20.36
N GLN A 542 2.82 17.84 -20.72
CA GLN A 542 1.84 18.82 -20.23
C GLN A 542 0.39 18.47 -20.60
N TRP A 543 0.17 17.95 -21.80
CA TRP A 543 -1.16 17.48 -22.22
C TRP A 543 -1.64 16.31 -21.38
N LEU A 544 -0.78 15.31 -21.16
CA LEU A 544 -1.13 14.16 -20.32
C LEU A 544 -1.39 14.59 -18.87
N ASP A 545 -0.55 15.48 -18.32
CA ASP A 545 -0.75 16.03 -16.99
C ASP A 545 -2.04 16.84 -16.87
N GLY A 546 -2.45 17.52 -17.94
CA GLY A 546 -3.75 18.17 -18.09
C GLY A 546 -4.90 17.16 -18.00
N LEU A 547 -4.86 16.07 -18.78
CA LEU A 547 -5.88 15.01 -18.68
C LEU A 547 -5.97 14.41 -17.28
N ILE A 548 -4.84 14.23 -16.60
CA ILE A 548 -4.80 13.76 -15.21
C ILE A 548 -5.40 14.80 -14.27
N ALA A 549 -5.13 16.09 -14.48
CA ALA A 549 -5.66 17.17 -13.65
C ALA A 549 -7.18 17.26 -13.75
N ASP A 550 -7.69 17.06 -14.96
CA ASP A 550 -9.12 17.10 -15.27
C ASP A 550 -9.85 15.80 -14.87
N GLY A 551 -9.15 14.82 -14.30
CA GLY A 551 -9.73 13.52 -13.93
C GLY A 551 -10.14 12.66 -15.14
N ARG A 552 -9.65 12.99 -16.34
CA ARG A 552 -9.87 12.24 -17.59
C ARG A 552 -8.86 11.13 -17.80
N TYR A 553 -7.80 11.08 -17.02
CA TYR A 553 -6.84 9.98 -16.98
C TYR A 553 -6.51 9.64 -15.52
N THR A 554 -6.93 8.46 -15.07
CA THR A 554 -6.78 8.04 -13.67
C THR A 554 -6.09 6.68 -13.59
N GLU A 555 -5.18 6.55 -12.63
CA GLU A 555 -4.40 5.32 -12.40
C GLU A 555 -4.67 4.77 -10.98
N ASP A 556 -4.91 3.46 -10.87
CA ASP A 556 -4.82 2.68 -9.62
C ASP A 556 -3.83 1.54 -9.83
N VAL A 557 -2.54 1.83 -9.61
CA VAL A 557 -1.43 0.94 -9.96
C VAL A 557 -0.55 0.62 -8.76
N TYR A 558 0.01 -0.57 -8.78
CA TYR A 558 0.79 -1.13 -7.68
C TYR A 558 2.14 -1.61 -8.21
N ALA A 559 3.21 -1.37 -7.45
CA ALA A 559 4.50 -1.98 -7.70
C ALA A 559 4.61 -3.28 -6.90
N ALA A 560 5.16 -4.33 -7.50
CA ALA A 560 5.64 -5.48 -6.75
C ALA A 560 6.96 -5.10 -6.06
N GLY A 561 7.03 -5.24 -4.74
CA GLY A 561 8.23 -4.95 -3.94
C GLY A 561 9.25 -6.09 -3.85
#